data_AF-A0A2N7D5L0-F1
#
_entry.id   AF-A0A2N7D5L0-F1
#
_cell.length_a   1.000
_cell.length_b   1.000
_cell.length_c   1.000
_cell.angle_alpha   90.00
_cell.angle_beta   90.00
_cell.angle_gamma   90.00
#
_symmetry.space_group_name_H-M   'P 1'
#
loop_
_entity.id
_entity.type
_entity.pdbx_description
1 polymer ?
#
loop_
_entity_poly.entity_id
_entity_poly.type
_entity_poly.pdbx_seq_one_letter_code
_entity_poly.pdbx_strand_id
1 'polypeptide(L)'
;MAKRLCKFNRHEISANLGDIHRLVAEPKFLCRSCSRSSSDRSTLCKPAAIPPVSCQEKPVEEKIKCGLLLESIKPEGIISKQTVLEKQSEAQVVMFHEPESLNKKALKRASKALKKQTKMQKKLQKIIRKSQKLARKQSKLEQKYHLAEVVADKQLEKVQPEQLH
;
A
#
# COMPACT_ATOMS: atom_id res chain seq x y z
N MET A 1 -7.62 -4.77 35.82
CA MET A 1 -7.83 -4.66 34.36
C MET A 1 -7.97 -6.06 33.78
N ALA A 2 -9.08 -6.41 33.15
CA ALA A 2 -9.24 -7.72 32.52
C ALA A 2 -8.27 -7.86 31.35
N LYS A 3 -7.56 -8.98 31.28
CA LYS A 3 -6.70 -9.29 30.13
C LYS A 3 -7.58 -9.41 28.89
N ARG A 4 -7.12 -8.83 27.77
CA ARG A 4 -7.80 -8.96 26.48
C ARG A 4 -7.80 -10.41 26.03
N LEU A 5 -8.87 -10.85 25.37
CA LEU A 5 -8.97 -12.19 24.79
C LEU A 5 -7.76 -12.51 23.91
N CYS A 6 -7.25 -11.56 23.13
CA CYS A 6 -6.07 -11.76 22.26
C CYS A 6 -4.74 -12.01 23.01
N LYS A 7 -4.72 -11.84 24.32
CA LYS A 7 -3.54 -12.04 25.17
C LYS A 7 -3.62 -13.31 26.01
N PHE A 8 -4.70 -14.10 25.89
CA PHE A 8 -4.80 -15.34 26.67
C PHE A 8 -3.83 -16.39 26.14
N ASN A 9 -3.05 -16.95 27.04
CA ASN A 9 -2.17 -18.10 26.79
C ASN A 9 -2.96 -19.41 26.77
N ARG A 10 -2.34 -20.51 26.28
CA ARG A 10 -2.99 -21.83 26.16
C ARG A 10 -3.65 -22.30 27.47
N HIS A 11 -2.97 -22.13 28.60
CA HIS A 11 -3.49 -22.49 29.92
C HIS A 11 -4.66 -21.60 30.38
N GLU A 12 -4.61 -20.30 30.07
CA GLU A 12 -5.69 -19.36 30.38
C GLU A 12 -6.92 -19.62 29.51
N ILE A 13 -6.74 -20.11 28.28
CA ILE A 13 -7.84 -20.54 27.40
C ILE A 13 -8.54 -21.74 28.00
N SER A 14 -7.81 -22.78 28.41
CA SER A 14 -8.41 -23.98 29.03
C SER A 14 -9.12 -23.67 30.35
N ALA A 15 -8.61 -22.70 31.12
CA ALA A 15 -9.21 -22.31 32.40
C ALA A 15 -10.50 -21.49 32.25
N ASN A 16 -10.62 -20.71 31.16
CA ASN A 16 -11.73 -19.76 30.97
C ASN A 16 -12.61 -20.09 29.76
N LEU A 17 -12.81 -21.38 29.45
CA LEU A 17 -13.59 -21.81 28.28
C LEU A 17 -15.02 -21.28 28.31
N GLY A 18 -15.66 -21.20 29.48
CA GLY A 18 -17.03 -20.69 29.62
C GLY A 18 -17.17 -19.23 29.16
N ASP A 19 -16.26 -18.35 29.60
CA ASP A 19 -16.27 -16.95 29.21
C ASP A 19 -15.93 -16.78 27.73
N ILE A 20 -15.00 -17.59 27.22
CA ILE A 20 -14.64 -17.58 25.80
C ILE A 20 -15.83 -18.01 24.94
N HIS A 21 -16.58 -19.04 25.34
CA HIS A 21 -17.78 -19.47 24.62
C HIS A 21 -18.83 -18.37 24.55
N ARG A 22 -19.03 -17.60 25.65
CA ARG A 22 -19.95 -16.46 25.66
C ARG A 22 -19.53 -15.35 24.69
N LEU A 23 -18.23 -15.02 24.67
CA LEU A 23 -17.68 -13.99 23.78
C LEU A 23 -17.72 -14.39 22.31
N VAL A 24 -17.61 -15.69 22.00
CA VAL A 24 -17.52 -16.20 20.63
C VAL A 24 -18.87 -16.69 20.08
N ALA A 25 -19.90 -16.84 20.91
CA ALA A 25 -21.22 -17.33 20.49
C ALA A 25 -21.88 -16.47 19.40
N GLU A 26 -21.78 -15.13 19.51
CA GLU A 26 -22.30 -14.19 18.51
C GLU A 26 -21.23 -13.12 18.19
N PRO A 27 -20.23 -13.47 17.37
CA PRO A 27 -19.09 -12.60 17.16
C PRO A 27 -19.43 -11.48 16.18
N LYS A 28 -19.22 -10.23 16.62
CA LYS A 28 -19.40 -9.03 15.79
C LYS A 28 -18.06 -8.49 15.26
N PHE A 29 -16.95 -8.91 15.88
CA PHE A 29 -15.61 -8.45 15.54
C PHE A 29 -14.60 -9.60 15.42
N LEU A 30 -13.61 -9.42 14.56
CA LEU A 30 -12.45 -10.29 14.36
C LEU A 30 -11.15 -9.50 14.56
N CYS A 31 -10.15 -10.01 15.29
CA CYS A 31 -8.84 -9.35 15.37
C CYS A 31 -8.01 -9.64 14.11
N ARG A 32 -7.57 -8.58 13.41
CA ARG A 32 -6.73 -8.70 12.19
C ARG A 32 -5.35 -9.34 12.41
N SER A 33 -4.81 -9.35 13.63
CA SER A 33 -3.46 -9.86 13.89
C SER A 33 -3.38 -11.27 14.47
N CYS A 34 -4.44 -11.75 15.12
CA CYS A 34 -4.42 -13.07 15.78
C CYS A 34 -5.67 -13.91 15.49
N SER A 35 -6.54 -13.44 14.61
CA SER A 35 -7.73 -14.16 14.10
C SER A 35 -8.71 -14.63 15.17
N ARG A 36 -8.71 -14.03 16.37
CA ARG A 36 -9.73 -14.30 17.40
C ARG A 36 -10.97 -13.46 17.15
N SER A 37 -12.13 -14.08 17.30
CA SER A 37 -13.45 -13.45 17.21
C SER A 37 -14.00 -13.11 18.59
N SER A 38 -14.81 -12.06 18.68
CA SER A 38 -15.51 -11.67 19.90
C SER A 38 -16.74 -10.82 19.59
N SER A 39 -17.75 -10.88 20.45
CA SER A 39 -18.89 -9.96 20.46
C SER A 39 -18.44 -8.52 20.75
N ASP A 40 -17.39 -8.35 21.56
CA ASP A 40 -16.96 -7.05 22.09
C ASP A 40 -15.63 -6.57 21.50
N ARG A 41 -15.62 -5.32 21.03
CA ARG A 41 -14.44 -4.65 20.45
C ARG A 41 -13.27 -4.54 21.43
N SER A 42 -13.54 -4.31 22.72
CA SER A 42 -12.55 -4.04 23.77
C SER A 42 -11.69 -5.26 24.13
N THR A 43 -12.21 -6.46 23.89
CA THR A 43 -11.51 -7.73 24.17
C THR A 43 -10.44 -8.06 23.14
N LEU A 44 -10.38 -7.33 22.02
CA LEU A 44 -9.51 -7.61 20.88
C LEU A 44 -8.31 -6.64 20.78
N CYS A 45 -7.25 -7.11 20.11
CA CYS A 45 -6.03 -6.33 19.84
C CYS A 45 -6.21 -5.26 18.77
N LYS A 46 -6.75 -5.68 17.62
CA LYS A 46 -6.94 -4.93 16.39
C LYS A 46 -8.31 -5.32 15.81
N PRO A 47 -9.40 -4.88 16.44
CA PRO A 47 -10.74 -5.29 16.05
C PRO A 47 -11.11 -4.77 14.67
N ALA A 48 -11.68 -5.64 13.85
CA ALA A 48 -12.37 -5.33 12.60
C ALA A 48 -13.79 -5.88 12.69
N ALA A 49 -14.79 -5.11 12.24
CA ALA A 49 -16.18 -5.55 12.24
C ALA A 49 -16.39 -6.67 11.21
N ILE A 50 -17.14 -7.69 11.60
CA ILE A 50 -17.60 -8.73 10.69
C ILE A 50 -18.81 -8.17 9.95
N PRO A 51 -18.80 -8.14 8.61
CA PRO A 51 -19.94 -7.67 7.83
C PRO A 51 -21.13 -8.61 8.01
N PRO A 52 -22.36 -8.08 8.16
CA PRO A 52 -23.55 -8.92 8.39
C PRO A 52 -23.78 -9.85 7.19
N VAL A 53 -24.41 -10.99 7.45
CA VAL A 53 -24.76 -11.99 6.42
C VAL A 53 -25.55 -11.38 5.25
N SER A 54 -26.42 -10.40 5.53
CA SER A 54 -27.18 -9.65 4.52
C SER A 54 -26.30 -8.86 3.54
N CYS A 55 -25.05 -8.56 3.91
CA CYS A 55 -24.06 -7.96 3.00
C CYS A 55 -23.21 -8.99 2.26
N GLN A 56 -23.16 -10.25 2.71
CA GLN A 56 -22.37 -11.31 2.07
C GLN A 56 -23.07 -11.90 0.85
N GLU A 57 -24.40 -11.86 0.82
CA GLU A 57 -25.21 -12.43 -0.27
C GLU A 57 -25.41 -11.46 -1.44
N LYS A 58 -25.10 -10.17 -1.25
CA LYS A 58 -25.31 -9.11 -2.24
C LYS A 58 -24.27 -9.13 -3.38
N PRO A 59 -24.57 -8.52 -4.54
CA PRO A 59 -23.62 -8.40 -5.65
C PRO A 59 -22.35 -7.61 -5.26
N VAL A 60 -21.29 -7.81 -6.03
CA VAL A 60 -19.90 -7.38 -5.73
C VAL A 60 -19.80 -5.87 -5.45
N GLU A 61 -20.59 -5.07 -6.15
CA GLU A 61 -20.62 -3.62 -6.06
C GLU A 61 -21.20 -3.14 -4.71
N GLU A 62 -22.17 -3.88 -4.16
CA GLU A 62 -22.78 -3.58 -2.86
C GLU A 62 -21.97 -4.15 -1.69
N LYS A 63 -21.21 -5.22 -1.91
CA LYS A 63 -20.24 -5.74 -0.94
C LYS A 63 -19.19 -4.70 -0.57
N ILE A 64 -18.70 -3.94 -1.56
CA ILE A 64 -17.72 -2.86 -1.35
C ILE A 64 -18.30 -1.75 -0.45
N LYS A 65 -19.59 -1.43 -0.61
CA LYS A 65 -20.28 -0.42 0.22
C LYS A 65 -20.45 -0.86 1.68
N CYS A 66 -20.54 -2.16 1.92
CA CYS A 66 -20.69 -2.71 3.29
C CYS A 66 -19.36 -2.91 4.04
N GLY A 67 -18.25 -2.37 3.52
CA GLY A 67 -16.96 -2.44 4.19
C GLY A 67 -16.29 -3.82 4.12
N LEU A 68 -16.76 -4.72 3.24
CA LEU A 68 -15.97 -5.89 2.85
C LEU A 68 -14.70 -5.38 2.19
N LEU A 69 -13.54 -5.69 2.77
CA LEU A 69 -12.27 -5.45 2.09
C LEU A 69 -12.27 -6.22 0.77
N LEU A 70 -11.73 -5.61 -0.29
CA LEU A 70 -11.51 -6.26 -1.58
C LEU A 70 -10.73 -7.59 -1.46
N GLU A 71 -10.00 -7.81 -0.36
CA GLU A 71 -9.30 -9.07 -0.07
C GLU A 71 -10.23 -10.23 0.34
N SER A 72 -11.46 -9.95 0.80
CA SER A 72 -12.47 -10.97 1.11
C SER A 72 -13.37 -11.30 -0.09
N ILE A 73 -13.42 -10.41 -1.06
CA ILE A 73 -13.98 -10.69 -2.39
C ILE A 73 -12.86 -11.42 -3.14
N LYS A 74 -12.81 -12.74 -3.05
CA LYS A 74 -12.13 -13.53 -4.07
C LYS A 74 -13.04 -13.51 -5.31
N PRO A 75 -12.72 -12.79 -6.40
CA PRO A 75 -12.72 -13.51 -7.64
C PRO A 75 -11.53 -14.47 -7.54
N GLU A 76 -11.77 -15.77 -7.62
CA GLU A 76 -10.70 -16.69 -8.01
C GLU A 76 -10.18 -16.19 -9.36
N GLY A 77 -9.07 -15.45 -9.34
CA GLY A 77 -8.50 -14.77 -10.50
C GLY A 77 -8.63 -13.24 -10.42
N ILE A 78 -7.55 -12.56 -10.79
CA ILE A 78 -7.36 -11.09 -10.72
C ILE A 78 -6.76 -10.63 -9.37
N ILE A 79 -5.51 -11.02 -9.13
CA ILE A 79 -4.55 -10.11 -8.51
C ILE A 79 -4.04 -9.19 -9.62
N SER A 80 -4.48 -7.94 -9.59
CA SER A 80 -3.83 -6.84 -10.28
C SER A 80 -3.64 -5.68 -9.30
N LYS A 81 -2.42 -5.16 -9.18
CA LYS A 81 -2.11 -3.79 -8.72
C LYS A 81 -1.09 -3.26 -9.72
N GLN A 82 -1.50 -2.58 -10.80
CA GLN A 82 -2.04 -1.21 -10.96
C GLN A 82 -1.02 -0.08 -10.73
N THR A 83 -0.84 0.72 -11.80
CA THR A 83 -0.71 2.20 -11.84
C THR A 83 -1.17 2.61 -13.26
N VAL A 84 -2.45 2.93 -13.50
CA VAL A 84 -3.13 4.25 -13.48
C VAL A 84 -2.74 5.19 -14.64
N LEU A 85 -3.66 5.31 -15.60
CA LEU A 85 -4.09 6.40 -16.51
C LEU A 85 -4.73 5.68 -17.73
N GLU A 86 -5.89 5.99 -18.32
CA GLU A 86 -6.69 7.20 -18.39
C GLU A 86 -8.09 6.83 -18.96
N LYS A 87 -8.97 7.82 -19.16
CA LYS A 87 -10.43 7.74 -19.42
C LYS A 87 -10.83 7.35 -20.86
N GLN A 88 -12.12 6.96 -21.00
CA GLN A 88 -13.01 6.93 -22.20
C GLN A 88 -12.68 5.84 -23.25
N SER A 89 -13.60 5.14 -23.92
CA SER A 89 -15.06 5.17 -24.09
C SER A 89 -15.54 3.80 -24.61
N GLU A 90 -16.87 3.62 -24.55
CA GLU A 90 -17.72 2.75 -25.38
C GLU A 90 -17.79 1.24 -25.12
N ALA A 91 -19.05 0.83 -24.98
CA ALA A 91 -19.53 -0.52 -24.80
C ALA A 91 -19.24 -1.38 -26.05
N GLN A 92 -18.60 -2.52 -25.83
CA GLN A 92 -18.83 -3.71 -26.64
C GLN A 92 -18.99 -4.92 -25.72
N VAL A 93 -20.24 -5.38 -25.65
CA VAL A 93 -20.62 -6.71 -25.22
C VAL A 93 -19.92 -7.69 -26.16
N VAL A 94 -18.98 -8.49 -25.66
CA VAL A 94 -18.43 -9.61 -26.42
C VAL A 94 -18.43 -10.85 -25.55
N MET A 95 -19.53 -11.59 -25.72
CA MET A 95 -19.61 -13.05 -25.84
C MET A 95 -18.50 -13.85 -25.14
N PHE A 96 -18.97 -14.59 -24.14
CA PHE A 96 -18.40 -15.86 -23.68
C PHE A 96 -18.02 -16.74 -24.88
N HIS A 97 -16.72 -16.79 -25.17
CA HIS A 97 -16.09 -17.97 -25.73
C HIS A 97 -14.94 -18.33 -24.81
N GLU A 98 -15.10 -19.48 -24.16
CA GLU A 98 -14.00 -20.32 -23.72
C GLU A 98 -12.96 -20.44 -24.84
N PRO A 99 -11.66 -20.31 -24.54
CA PRO A 99 -10.67 -21.00 -25.33
C PRO A 99 -9.77 -21.80 -24.40
N GLU A 100 -10.01 -23.11 -24.42
CA GLU A 100 -9.00 -24.14 -24.63
C GLU A 100 -7.56 -23.73 -24.32
N SER A 101 -7.03 -24.33 -23.25
CA SER A 101 -5.63 -24.70 -23.04
C SER A 101 -4.56 -23.71 -23.54
N LEU A 102 -4.40 -22.58 -22.83
CA LEU A 102 -3.25 -21.70 -23.05
C LEU A 102 -1.93 -22.47 -22.88
N ASN A 103 -1.22 -22.64 -23.99
CA ASN A 103 0.06 -23.33 -24.10
C ASN A 103 1.04 -22.84 -23.00
N LYS A 104 1.39 -23.70 -22.03
CA LYS A 104 2.33 -23.42 -20.92
C LYS A 104 3.66 -22.78 -21.39
N LYS A 105 4.06 -23.02 -22.64
CA LYS A 105 5.23 -22.40 -23.30
C LYS A 105 5.05 -20.90 -23.55
N ALA A 106 3.87 -20.44 -23.97
CA ALA A 106 3.56 -19.02 -24.19
C ALA A 106 3.59 -18.23 -22.87
N LEU A 107 3.01 -18.78 -21.80
CA LEU A 107 3.03 -18.17 -20.45
C LEU A 107 4.46 -18.04 -19.89
N LYS A 108 5.33 -19.03 -20.14
CA LYS A 108 6.76 -18.96 -19.78
C LYS A 108 7.53 -17.91 -20.58
N ARG A 109 7.19 -17.68 -21.85
CA ARG A 109 7.81 -16.62 -22.67
C ARG A 109 7.37 -15.23 -22.19
N ALA A 110 6.07 -15.05 -21.93
CA ALA A 110 5.52 -13.80 -21.40
C ALA A 110 6.12 -13.41 -20.03
N SER A 111 6.21 -14.36 -19.09
CA SER A 111 6.82 -14.10 -17.77
C SER A 111 8.33 -13.79 -17.84
N LYS A 112 9.07 -14.39 -18.80
CA LYS A 112 10.46 -14.03 -19.07
C LYS A 112 10.59 -12.61 -19.65
N ALA A 113 9.70 -12.22 -20.55
CA ALA A 113 9.66 -10.85 -21.07
C ALA A 113 9.39 -9.83 -19.95
N LEU A 114 8.45 -10.13 -19.04
CA LEU A 114 8.15 -9.28 -17.88
C LEU A 114 9.34 -9.17 -16.91
N LYS A 115 10.07 -10.27 -16.67
CA LYS A 115 11.31 -10.24 -15.88
C LYS A 115 12.41 -9.39 -16.54
N LYS A 116 12.47 -9.34 -17.87
CA LYS A 116 13.40 -8.45 -18.59
C LYS A 116 13.00 -6.98 -18.45
N GLN A 117 11.72 -6.66 -18.63
CA GLN A 117 11.21 -5.29 -18.47
C GLN A 117 11.41 -4.76 -17.05
N THR A 118 11.08 -5.55 -16.03
CA THR A 118 11.30 -5.15 -14.62
C THR A 118 12.77 -4.93 -14.28
N LYS A 119 13.70 -5.73 -14.85
CA LYS A 119 15.14 -5.49 -14.71
C LYS A 119 15.57 -4.17 -15.36
N MET A 120 15.05 -3.87 -16.54
CA MET A 120 15.30 -2.60 -17.23
C MET A 120 14.78 -1.41 -16.41
N GLN A 121 13.56 -1.50 -15.89
CA GLN A 121 12.96 -0.48 -15.02
C GLN A 121 13.79 -0.23 -13.75
N LYS A 122 14.32 -1.29 -13.12
CA LYS A 122 15.25 -1.15 -11.98
C LYS A 122 16.55 -0.45 -12.36
N LYS A 123 17.08 -0.68 -13.56
CA LYS A 123 18.28 0.04 -14.06
C LYS A 123 17.96 1.53 -14.27
N LEU A 124 16.83 1.85 -14.91
CA LEU A 124 16.37 3.23 -15.08
C LEU A 124 16.21 3.95 -13.73
N GLN A 125 15.59 3.28 -12.75
CA GLN A 125 15.45 3.85 -11.41
C GLN A 125 16.81 4.13 -10.73
N LYS A 126 17.81 3.27 -10.94
CA LYS A 126 19.17 3.52 -10.43
C LYS A 126 19.82 4.75 -11.09
N ILE A 127 19.61 4.96 -12.39
CA ILE A 127 20.10 6.13 -13.12
C ILE A 127 19.44 7.39 -12.59
N ILE A 128 18.11 7.40 -12.42
CA ILE A 128 17.38 8.54 -11.84
C ILE A 128 17.87 8.87 -10.43
N ARG A 129 18.11 7.86 -9.58
CA ARG A 129 18.69 8.09 -8.25
C ARG A 129 20.09 8.71 -8.31
N LYS A 130 20.90 8.34 -9.31
CA LYS A 130 22.23 8.95 -9.52
C LYS A 130 22.11 10.39 -10.02
N SER A 131 21.23 10.67 -10.99
CA SER A 131 21.04 12.04 -11.49
C SER A 131 20.52 12.97 -10.39
N GLN A 132 19.57 12.53 -9.57
CA GLN A 132 19.09 13.30 -8.41
C GLN A 132 20.21 13.59 -7.40
N LYS A 133 21.09 12.63 -7.11
CA LYS A 133 22.24 12.85 -6.21
C LYS A 133 23.21 13.87 -6.78
N LEU A 134 23.47 13.83 -8.09
CA LEU A 134 24.32 14.80 -8.76
C LEU A 134 23.69 16.20 -8.75
N ALA A 135 22.40 16.32 -9.08
CA ALA A 135 21.66 17.57 -9.03
C ALA A 135 21.70 18.22 -7.63
N ARG A 136 21.56 17.42 -6.57
CA ARG A 136 21.71 17.91 -5.18
C ARG A 136 23.12 18.41 -4.87
N LYS A 137 24.16 17.81 -5.45
CA LYS A 137 25.54 18.28 -5.28
C LYS A 137 25.78 19.57 -6.07
N GLN A 138 25.28 19.65 -7.31
CA GLN A 138 25.33 20.85 -8.14
C GLN A 138 24.64 22.03 -7.45
N SER A 139 23.41 21.86 -6.97
CA SER A 139 22.69 22.90 -6.23
C SER A 139 23.44 23.39 -4.99
N LYS A 140 24.10 22.50 -4.23
CA LYS A 140 24.93 22.90 -3.08
C LYS A 140 26.19 23.66 -3.49
N LEU A 141 26.79 23.32 -4.63
CA LEU A 141 27.93 24.03 -5.19
C LEU A 141 27.50 25.42 -5.65
N GLU A 142 26.40 25.51 -6.41
CA GLU A 142 25.81 26.78 -6.86
C GLU A 142 25.50 27.71 -5.69
N GLN A 143 24.92 27.20 -4.60
CA GLN A 143 24.69 27.98 -3.38
C GLN A 143 25.99 28.54 -2.78
N LYS A 144 27.08 27.75 -2.77
CA LYS A 144 28.38 28.21 -2.27
C LYS A 144 28.99 29.27 -3.18
N TYR A 145 28.88 29.09 -4.50
CA TYR A 145 29.34 30.08 -5.48
C TYR A 145 28.56 31.39 -5.32
N HIS A 146 27.23 31.33 -5.25
CA HIS A 146 26.39 32.50 -5.01
C HIS A 146 26.73 33.20 -3.68
N LEU A 147 26.99 32.44 -2.61
CA LEU A 147 27.42 33.04 -1.34
C LEU A 147 28.77 33.75 -1.50
N ALA A 148 29.73 33.14 -2.19
CA ALA A 148 31.04 33.73 -2.43
C ALA A 148 30.95 35.00 -3.29
N GLU A 149 30.09 34.99 -4.31
CA GLU A 149 29.77 36.15 -5.16
C GLU A 149 29.23 37.30 -4.31
N VAL A 150 28.19 37.06 -3.51
CA VAL A 150 27.62 38.08 -2.60
C VAL A 150 28.64 38.61 -1.60
N VAL A 151 29.55 37.77 -1.10
CA VAL A 151 30.62 38.21 -0.19
C VAL A 151 31.64 39.08 -0.92
N ALA A 152 32.03 38.72 -2.16
CA ALA A 152 32.94 39.52 -2.97
C ALA A 152 32.34 40.90 -3.29
N ASP A 153 31.06 40.96 -3.66
CA ASP A 153 30.36 42.21 -3.94
C ASP A 153 30.28 43.12 -2.70
N LYS A 154 29.98 42.55 -1.53
CA LYS A 154 29.98 43.31 -0.26
C LYS A 154 31.36 43.84 0.13
N GLN A 155 32.44 43.17 -0.26
CA GLN A 155 33.80 43.69 -0.04
C GLN A 155 34.11 44.84 -1.00
N LEU A 156 33.68 44.76 -2.26
CA LEU A 156 33.81 45.84 -3.23
C LEU A 156 33.02 47.10 -2.81
N GLU A 157 31.79 46.94 -2.30
CA GLU A 157 30.98 48.07 -1.79
C GLU A 157 31.59 48.75 -0.56
N LYS A 158 32.37 48.03 0.27
CA LYS A 158 33.04 48.61 1.46
C LYS A 158 34.32 49.37 1.14
N VAL A 159 34.92 49.14 -0.03
CA VAL A 159 36.16 49.81 -0.45
C VAL A 159 35.88 51.14 -1.17
N GLN A 160 34.66 51.35 -1.72
CA GLN A 160 34.30 52.59 -2.42
C GLN A 160 33.89 53.82 -1.58
N PRO A 161 33.44 53.77 -0.31
CA PRO A 161 32.97 54.96 0.40
C PRO A 161 34.08 55.79 1.07
N GLU A 162 35.35 55.41 1.00
CA GLU A 162 36.47 56.16 1.61
C GLU A 162 37.21 57.12 0.65
N GLN A 163 36.73 57.31 -0.59
CA GLN A 163 37.41 58.15 -1.61
C GLN A 163 36.66 59.45 -1.97
N LEU A 164 35.71 59.90 -1.15
CA LEU A 164 35.02 61.17 -1.39
C LEU A 164 35.07 62.08 -0.15
N HIS A 165 36.20 62.75 0.08
CA HIS A 165 36.34 64.01 0.83
C HIS A 165 37.51 64.80 0.22
#